data_AF-A0A4R7J730-F1
#
_entry.id   AF-A0A4R7J730-F1
#
_cell.length_a   1.000
_cell.length_b   1.000
_cell.length_c   1.000
_cell.angle_alpha   90.00
_cell.angle_beta   90.00
_cell.angle_gamma   90.00
#
_symmetry.space_group_name_H-M   'P 1'
#
loop_
_entity.id
_entity.type
_entity.pdbx_description
1 polymer ?
#
loop_
_entity_poly.entity_id
_entity_poly.type
_entity_poly.pdbx_seq_one_letter_code
_entity_poly.pdbx_strand_id
1 'polypeptide(L)'
;MSAPTSPDASVPPAPSPPGPPRGSVPSLTSVFVRLKLSLLRNGLRQSGGRRAAYIASAVLVLLFAALQLIGLIALRGYAHVDALVVLLAAVLAVGWAVMPLFFPGGDETLDPTRLVMLPLRPGPLVRALLTSSLVGIGPLFTLCLFAGSVVAVAHGGAAYVVGVVGAVLALLVCVTLARAVAAANVRLLTSRRGRDLAVLSGLVVAIGAQLVNFGAQRLGSSGLGELDPVADVLRWVPPASAVGAMDAASDGSYGVAVARLALTAAALVLLLRVWARHLTRLMTAPDGSTVEGDTGAARERGSAGAARWLPAGRTGTTMERTLRYVWRDPKTKAAWVTSLAIGLIVPVFNAWQGTGSVYFACFAAGMLGIQMYNQFGQDTSAFWMVAMTISSTRDAYVELRARALALLLITLPYATLVTVLTTAMLGDWRTLPEALGLSFALLGAMLATGAWTSARFPYSIPQEGYKNVAPGQVGLAWISIFGGMAGAALLCAPVIALTVWLHAGGAGGWARLLLPVGAVYGAALTLLGLRLAAPRTARRLPEILTAVSRG
;
A
#
# COMPACT_ATOMS: atom_id res chain seq x y z
N MET A 1 -5.81 85.50 20.59
CA MET A 1 -6.76 85.75 21.69
C MET A 1 -8.15 85.45 21.18
N SER A 2 -8.89 84.62 21.92
CA SER A 2 -10.35 84.52 21.97
C SER A 2 -11.11 83.82 20.82
N ALA A 3 -11.55 82.59 21.13
CA ALA A 3 -12.70 81.87 20.53
C ALA A 3 -14.03 82.63 20.84
N PRO A 4 -15.26 82.13 20.49
CA PRO A 4 -15.67 80.88 19.82
C PRO A 4 -16.82 81.02 18.79
N THR A 5 -17.07 79.99 17.98
CA THR A 5 -18.42 79.70 17.43
C THR A 5 -18.59 78.19 17.18
N SER A 6 -19.40 77.57 18.04
CA SER A 6 -20.26 76.41 17.72
C SER A 6 -21.69 76.94 17.93
N PRO A 7 -22.74 76.49 17.23
CA PRO A 7 -23.00 75.07 16.94
C PRO A 7 -23.58 74.81 15.53
N ASP A 8 -23.41 73.60 14.99
CA ASP A 8 -24.36 73.14 13.97
C ASP A 8 -24.64 71.64 14.02
N ALA A 9 -25.95 71.40 14.05
CA ALA A 9 -26.75 70.20 13.82
C ALA A 9 -26.09 68.81 13.82
N SER A 10 -26.53 67.99 14.78
CA SER A 10 -26.44 66.52 14.75
C SER A 10 -27.19 65.95 13.53
N VAL A 11 -26.45 65.49 12.53
CA VAL A 11 -26.96 64.65 11.43
C VAL A 11 -27.20 63.24 11.98
N PRO A 12 -28.39 62.62 11.80
CA PRO A 12 -28.61 61.24 12.22
C PRO A 12 -27.77 60.28 11.35
N PRO A 13 -27.21 59.19 11.92
CA PRO A 13 -26.41 58.26 11.16
C PRO A 13 -27.24 57.58 10.07
N ALA A 14 -26.70 57.55 8.84
CA ALA A 14 -27.31 56.86 7.72
C ALA A 14 -27.58 55.38 8.04
N PRO A 15 -28.70 54.80 7.59
CA PRO A 15 -29.00 53.39 7.83
C PRO A 15 -27.90 52.52 7.19
N SER A 16 -27.34 51.62 8.00
CA SER A 16 -26.35 50.63 7.55
C SER A 16 -26.91 49.82 6.38
N PRO A 17 -26.12 49.59 5.31
CA PRO A 17 -26.60 48.84 4.15
C PRO A 17 -27.02 47.43 4.58
N PRO A 18 -28.08 46.87 3.98
CA PRO A 18 -28.53 45.52 4.31
C PRO A 18 -27.37 44.55 4.09
N GLY A 19 -27.02 43.80 5.14
CA GLY A 19 -26.01 42.75 5.05
C GLY A 19 -26.36 41.76 3.92
N PRO A 20 -25.36 41.17 3.25
CA PRO A 20 -25.61 40.30 2.11
C PRO A 20 -26.62 39.21 2.49
N PRO A 21 -27.55 38.84 1.58
CA PRO A 21 -28.54 37.82 1.86
C PRO A 21 -27.81 36.56 2.35
N ARG A 22 -28.25 36.03 3.50
CA ARG A 22 -27.74 34.77 4.05
C ARG A 22 -28.18 33.63 3.14
N GLY A 23 -27.60 33.53 1.95
CA GLY A 23 -27.61 32.30 1.18
C GLY A 23 -27.08 31.21 2.09
N SER A 24 -27.85 30.14 2.29
CA SER A 24 -27.48 29.05 3.17
C SER A 24 -26.07 28.57 2.79
N VAL A 25 -25.07 28.88 3.60
CA VAL A 25 -23.71 28.41 3.38
C VAL A 25 -23.82 26.88 3.33
N PRO A 26 -23.51 26.23 2.19
CA PRO A 26 -23.71 24.80 2.05
C PRO A 26 -22.92 24.10 3.13
N SER A 27 -23.57 23.17 3.85
CA SER A 27 -22.92 22.44 4.94
C SER A 27 -21.66 21.74 4.41
N LEU A 28 -20.60 21.71 5.23
CA LEU A 28 -19.32 21.07 4.87
C LEU A 28 -19.53 19.65 4.30
N THR A 29 -20.45 18.90 4.90
CA THR A 29 -20.88 17.58 4.43
C THR A 29 -21.40 17.60 3.00
N SER A 30 -22.30 18.53 2.66
CA SER A 30 -22.88 18.63 1.32
C SER A 30 -21.82 18.96 0.25
N VAL A 31 -20.84 19.81 0.60
CA VAL A 31 -19.73 20.17 -0.30
C VAL A 31 -18.85 18.96 -0.57
N PHE A 32 -18.49 18.19 0.47
CA PHE A 32 -17.63 17.01 0.34
C PHE A 32 -18.31 15.91 -0.49
N VAL A 33 -19.60 15.67 -0.26
CA VAL A 33 -20.38 14.71 -1.05
C VAL A 33 -20.46 15.15 -2.52
N ARG A 34 -20.70 16.44 -2.80
CA ARG A 34 -20.67 16.96 -4.18
C ARG A 34 -19.29 16.81 -4.81
N LEU A 35 -18.22 17.08 -4.07
CA LEU A 35 -16.86 16.94 -4.56
C LEU A 35 -16.56 15.48 -4.94
N LYS A 36 -16.94 14.53 -4.07
CA LYS A 36 -16.79 13.09 -4.33
C LYS A 36 -17.58 12.64 -5.55
N LEU A 37 -18.84 13.05 -5.67
CA LEU A 37 -19.69 12.76 -6.85
C LEU A 37 -19.11 13.37 -8.13
N SER A 38 -18.62 14.62 -8.08
CA SER A 38 -17.95 15.26 -9.21
C SER A 38 -16.68 14.52 -9.60
N LEU A 39 -15.91 14.00 -8.64
CA LEU A 39 -14.69 13.23 -8.91
C LEU A 39 -15.00 11.86 -9.53
N LEU A 40 -16.03 11.16 -9.04
CA LEU A 40 -16.55 9.93 -9.66
C LEU A 40 -17.02 10.19 -11.10
N ARG A 41 -17.76 11.29 -11.30
CA ARG A 41 -18.22 11.72 -12.64
C ARG A 41 -17.06 12.12 -13.54
N ASN A 42 -16.03 12.76 -12.99
CA ASN A 42 -14.84 13.16 -13.74
C ASN A 42 -13.96 11.96 -14.10
N GLY A 43 -13.99 10.87 -13.32
CA GLY A 43 -13.41 9.59 -13.70
C GLY A 43 -13.94 9.06 -15.04
N LEU A 44 -15.21 9.30 -15.34
CA LEU A 44 -15.85 8.95 -16.61
C LEU A 44 -15.49 9.88 -17.78
N ARG A 45 -14.90 11.05 -17.49
CA ARG A 45 -14.48 12.06 -18.49
C ARG A 45 -12.98 11.98 -18.83
N GLN A 46 -12.28 10.97 -18.33
CA GLN A 46 -10.86 10.75 -18.62
C GLN A 46 -10.66 10.21 -20.04
N SER A 47 -9.40 10.20 -20.52
CA SER A 47 -9.02 9.66 -21.83
C SER A 47 -9.59 8.25 -22.05
N GLY A 48 -9.91 7.90 -23.31
CA GLY A 48 -10.70 6.72 -23.67
C GLY A 48 -10.27 5.42 -22.98
N GLY A 49 -8.97 5.13 -22.91
CA GLY A 49 -8.44 3.95 -22.22
C GLY A 49 -8.64 3.96 -20.70
N ARG A 50 -8.55 5.13 -20.06
CA ARG A 50 -8.72 5.26 -18.60
C ARG A 50 -10.20 5.18 -18.21
N ARG A 51 -11.08 5.70 -19.06
CA ARG A 51 -12.52 5.51 -18.96
C ARG A 51 -12.89 4.03 -19.10
N ALA A 52 -12.33 3.33 -20.08
CA ALA A 52 -12.58 1.89 -20.28
C ALA A 52 -12.13 1.07 -19.06
N ALA A 53 -10.93 1.33 -18.53
CA ALA A 53 -10.44 0.68 -17.32
C ALA A 53 -11.35 0.96 -16.10
N TYR A 54 -11.75 2.21 -15.89
CA TYR A 54 -12.65 2.58 -14.79
C TYR A 54 -14.02 1.89 -14.90
N ILE A 55 -14.61 1.87 -16.10
CA ILE A 55 -15.90 1.20 -16.34
C ILE A 55 -15.74 -0.30 -16.15
N ALA A 56 -14.71 -0.93 -16.72
CA ALA A 56 -14.46 -2.36 -16.58
C ALA A 56 -14.29 -2.76 -15.11
N SER A 57 -13.49 -2.02 -14.34
CA SER A 57 -13.33 -2.27 -12.90
C SER A 57 -14.65 -2.06 -12.13
N ALA A 58 -15.43 -1.03 -12.45
CA ALA A 58 -16.72 -0.79 -11.81
C ALA A 58 -17.74 -1.90 -12.11
N VAL A 59 -17.83 -2.32 -13.37
CA VAL A 59 -18.70 -3.42 -13.81
C VAL A 59 -18.28 -4.72 -13.15
N LEU A 60 -16.98 -5.03 -13.11
CA LEU A 60 -16.45 -6.23 -12.47
C LEU A 60 -16.83 -6.25 -10.99
N VAL A 61 -16.59 -5.17 -10.24
CA VAL A 61 -16.94 -5.09 -8.82
C VAL A 61 -18.45 -5.22 -8.60
N LEU A 62 -19.27 -4.60 -9.45
CA LEU A 62 -20.74 -4.73 -9.39
C LEU A 62 -21.19 -6.16 -9.68
N LEU A 63 -20.57 -6.84 -10.66
CA LEU A 63 -20.87 -8.22 -11.00
C LEU A 63 -20.49 -9.16 -9.85
N PHE A 64 -19.32 -8.98 -9.23
CA PHE A 64 -18.93 -9.71 -8.03
C PHE A 64 -19.89 -9.42 -6.85
N ALA A 65 -20.30 -8.17 -6.65
CA ALA A 65 -21.28 -7.82 -5.61
C ALA A 65 -22.63 -8.52 -5.84
N ALA A 66 -23.10 -8.56 -7.08
CA ALA A 66 -24.34 -9.22 -7.45
C ALA A 66 -24.25 -10.74 -7.30
N LEU A 67 -23.18 -11.37 -7.80
CA LEU A 67 -22.94 -12.81 -7.64
C LEU A 67 -22.82 -13.21 -6.18
N GLN A 68 -22.09 -12.44 -5.37
CA GLN A 68 -21.98 -12.65 -3.92
C GLN A 68 -23.35 -12.57 -3.24
N LEU A 69 -24.14 -11.53 -3.58
CA LEU A 69 -25.48 -11.35 -3.02
C LEU A 69 -26.39 -12.53 -3.39
N ILE A 70 -26.44 -12.89 -4.67
CA ILE A 70 -27.24 -14.02 -5.17
C ILE A 70 -26.77 -15.33 -4.54
N GLY A 71 -25.45 -15.55 -4.42
CA GLY A 71 -24.88 -16.71 -3.76
C GLY A 71 -25.34 -16.82 -2.31
N LEU A 72 -25.23 -15.76 -1.52
CA LEU A 72 -25.72 -15.74 -0.13
C LEU A 72 -27.23 -16.01 -0.03
N ILE A 73 -28.02 -15.46 -0.95
CA ILE A 73 -29.47 -15.73 -1.01
C ILE A 73 -29.73 -17.20 -1.35
N ALA A 74 -29.01 -17.77 -2.30
CA ALA A 74 -29.14 -19.18 -2.71
C ALA A 74 -28.70 -20.15 -1.60
N LEU A 75 -27.75 -19.74 -0.75
CA LEU A 75 -27.32 -20.50 0.42
C LEU A 75 -28.33 -20.46 1.57
N ARG A 76 -29.41 -19.69 1.49
CA ARG A 76 -30.42 -19.66 2.55
C ARG A 76 -30.99 -21.06 2.80
N GLY A 77 -30.95 -21.49 4.06
CA GLY A 77 -31.45 -22.81 4.49
C GLY A 77 -30.41 -23.94 4.42
N TYR A 78 -29.19 -23.68 3.94
CA TYR A 78 -28.08 -24.61 4.11
C TYR A 78 -27.53 -24.54 5.55
N ALA A 79 -27.00 -25.66 6.05
CA ALA A 79 -26.36 -25.71 7.36
C ALA A 79 -25.02 -24.93 7.36
N HIS A 80 -24.70 -24.28 8.49
CA HIS A 80 -23.44 -23.55 8.74
C HIS A 80 -23.22 -22.28 7.89
N VAL A 81 -24.29 -21.70 7.34
CA VAL A 81 -24.24 -20.45 6.55
C VAL A 81 -23.92 -19.24 7.44
N ASP A 82 -24.35 -19.29 8.69
CA ASP A 82 -24.00 -18.35 9.75
C ASP A 82 -22.48 -18.25 9.97
N ALA A 83 -21.76 -19.37 10.00
CA ALA A 83 -20.30 -19.40 10.11
C ALA A 83 -19.60 -18.76 8.91
N LEU A 84 -20.08 -19.06 7.69
CA LEU A 84 -19.58 -18.45 6.45
C LEU A 84 -19.72 -16.94 6.47
N VAL A 85 -20.88 -16.44 6.87
CA VAL A 85 -21.21 -15.02 6.86
C VAL A 85 -20.39 -14.25 7.91
N VAL A 86 -20.15 -14.82 9.09
CA VAL A 86 -19.25 -14.28 10.12
C VAL A 86 -17.82 -14.19 9.58
N LEU A 87 -17.33 -15.23 8.91
CA LEU A 87 -15.99 -15.24 8.34
C LEU A 87 -15.84 -14.22 7.21
N LEU A 88 -16.82 -14.10 6.32
CA LEU A 88 -16.88 -13.07 5.28
C LEU A 88 -16.80 -11.66 5.89
N ALA A 89 -17.53 -11.40 6.98
CA ALA A 89 -17.50 -10.11 7.67
C ALA A 89 -16.10 -9.79 8.24
N ALA A 90 -15.42 -10.79 8.81
CA ALA A 90 -14.07 -10.62 9.34
C ALA A 90 -13.03 -10.41 8.23
N VAL A 91 -13.05 -11.22 7.18
CA VAL A 91 -12.15 -11.07 6.01
C VAL A 91 -12.34 -9.71 5.36
N LEU A 92 -13.60 -9.27 5.22
CA LEU A 92 -13.92 -7.95 4.68
C LEU A 92 -13.38 -6.82 5.57
N ALA A 93 -13.51 -6.93 6.89
CA ALA A 93 -12.98 -5.95 7.83
C ALA A 93 -11.46 -5.84 7.77
N VAL A 94 -10.75 -6.98 7.70
CA VAL A 94 -9.30 -7.00 7.51
C VAL A 94 -8.95 -6.38 6.16
N GLY A 95 -9.68 -6.70 5.08
CA GLY A 95 -9.51 -6.09 3.77
C GLY A 95 -9.63 -4.56 3.81
N TRP A 96 -10.64 -4.02 4.50
CA TRP A 96 -10.82 -2.57 4.69
C TRP A 96 -9.72 -1.92 5.54
N ALA A 97 -9.20 -2.61 6.56
CA ALA A 97 -8.09 -2.11 7.35
C ALA A 97 -6.78 -2.06 6.54
N VAL A 98 -6.54 -3.06 5.71
CA VAL A 98 -5.26 -3.28 5.02
C VAL A 98 -5.18 -2.51 3.69
N MET A 99 -6.30 -2.37 2.97
CA MET A 99 -6.32 -1.73 1.65
C MET A 99 -5.71 -0.31 1.62
N PRO A 100 -6.01 0.60 2.58
CA PRO A 100 -5.43 1.94 2.61
C PRO A 100 -3.92 1.97 2.84
N LEU A 101 -3.34 0.89 3.37
CA LEU A 101 -1.91 0.78 3.59
C LEU A 101 -1.16 0.44 2.28
N PHE A 102 -1.78 -0.33 1.39
CA PHE A 102 -1.25 -0.63 0.05
C PHE A 102 -1.49 0.51 -0.95
N PHE A 103 -2.63 1.19 -0.83
CA PHE A 103 -3.02 2.27 -1.72
C PHE A 103 -3.24 3.58 -0.95
N PRO A 104 -2.18 4.24 -0.43
CA PRO A 104 -2.29 5.52 0.27
C PRO A 104 -3.00 6.62 -0.54
N GLY A 105 -3.01 6.50 -1.88
CA GLY A 105 -3.66 7.44 -2.80
C GLY A 105 -5.00 6.99 -3.41
N GLY A 106 -5.57 5.85 -2.97
CA GLY A 106 -6.82 5.32 -3.56
C GLY A 106 -8.03 6.25 -3.38
N ASP A 107 -8.01 7.09 -2.35
CA ASP A 107 -9.05 8.09 -2.09
C ASP A 107 -8.47 9.51 -1.97
N GLU A 108 -7.70 9.91 -2.98
CA GLU A 108 -7.11 11.26 -3.16
C GLU A 108 -8.15 12.40 -3.12
N THR A 109 -9.43 12.08 -3.17
CA THR A 109 -10.52 13.06 -3.24
C THR A 109 -10.64 13.91 -1.98
N LEU A 110 -10.16 13.42 -0.83
CA LEU A 110 -10.39 14.00 0.49
C LEU A 110 -9.20 13.75 1.44
N ASP A 111 -8.00 14.16 1.00
CA ASP A 111 -6.78 14.11 1.82
C ASP A 111 -6.83 15.21 2.91
N PRO A 112 -6.90 14.84 4.21
CA PRO A 112 -6.96 15.81 5.29
C PRO A 112 -5.75 16.74 5.33
N THR A 113 -4.59 16.30 4.83
CA THR A 113 -3.34 17.09 4.79
C THR A 113 -3.48 18.32 3.88
N ARG A 114 -4.27 18.20 2.79
CA ARG A 114 -4.58 19.32 1.89
C ARG A 114 -5.64 20.27 2.45
N LEU A 115 -6.42 19.78 3.42
CA LEU A 115 -7.50 20.52 4.06
C LEU A 115 -7.03 21.27 5.32
N VAL A 116 -5.78 21.04 5.77
CA VAL A 116 -5.17 21.77 6.91
C VAL A 116 -4.99 23.25 6.62
N MET A 117 -4.79 23.63 5.35
CA MET A 117 -4.73 25.03 4.93
C MET A 117 -6.06 25.77 5.07
N LEU A 118 -7.17 25.05 5.28
CA LEU A 118 -8.50 25.62 5.50
C LEU A 118 -8.81 25.61 7.01
N PRO A 119 -9.44 26.67 7.56
CA PRO A 119 -9.79 26.76 8.98
C PRO A 119 -10.99 25.87 9.33
N LEU A 120 -10.82 24.55 9.23
CA LEU A 120 -11.86 23.56 9.47
C LEU A 120 -11.75 22.94 10.87
N ARG A 121 -12.88 22.83 11.57
CA ARG A 121 -12.93 22.13 12.86
C ARG A 121 -12.88 20.60 12.66
N PRO A 122 -12.12 19.85 13.47
CA PRO A 122 -11.95 18.39 13.30
C PRO A 122 -13.26 17.58 13.36
N GLY A 123 -14.20 17.94 14.24
CA GLY A 123 -15.46 17.20 14.41
C GLY A 123 -16.36 17.22 13.17
N PRO A 124 -16.73 18.40 12.62
CA PRO A 124 -17.42 18.51 11.34
C PRO A 124 -16.68 17.84 10.18
N LEU A 125 -15.34 17.89 10.18
CA LEU A 125 -14.52 17.28 9.14
C LEU A 125 -14.63 15.75 9.15
N VAL A 126 -14.55 15.12 10.32
CA VAL A 126 -14.74 13.66 10.47
C VAL A 126 -16.11 13.23 9.93
N ARG A 127 -17.18 13.97 10.23
CA ARG A 127 -18.52 13.67 9.72
C ARG A 127 -18.59 13.81 8.20
N ALA A 128 -18.09 14.91 7.64
CA ALA A 128 -18.09 15.16 6.20
C ALA A 128 -17.27 14.10 5.43
N LEU A 129 -16.10 13.72 5.96
CA LEU A 129 -15.24 12.67 5.43
C LEU A 129 -15.94 11.30 5.49
N LEU A 130 -16.58 10.95 6.61
CA LEU A 130 -17.29 9.68 6.77
C LEU A 130 -18.45 9.58 5.78
N THR A 131 -19.31 10.60 5.72
CA THR A 131 -20.46 10.63 4.80
C THR A 131 -20.02 10.56 3.35
N SER A 132 -18.91 11.21 3.01
CA SER A 132 -18.38 11.14 1.65
C SER A 132 -17.73 9.79 1.34
N SER A 133 -17.12 9.14 2.34
CA SER A 133 -16.53 7.81 2.17
C SER A 133 -17.57 6.71 2.01
N LEU A 134 -18.82 6.93 2.45
CA LEU A 134 -19.95 6.04 2.15
C LEU A 134 -20.40 6.10 0.68
N VAL A 135 -20.04 7.16 -0.04
CA VAL A 135 -20.37 7.34 -1.46
C VAL A 135 -19.24 6.75 -2.32
N GLY A 136 -19.39 5.50 -2.72
CA GLY A 136 -18.43 4.82 -3.60
C GLY A 136 -18.79 3.36 -3.88
N ILE A 137 -18.00 2.74 -4.76
CA ILE A 137 -18.17 1.34 -5.16
C ILE A 137 -17.85 0.38 -4.01
N GLY A 138 -16.82 0.67 -3.20
CA GLY A 138 -16.43 -0.16 -2.05
C GLY A 138 -17.50 -0.30 -0.96
N PRO A 139 -18.09 0.81 -0.46
CA PRO A 139 -19.21 0.76 0.48
C PRO A 139 -20.44 0.05 -0.10
N LEU A 140 -20.72 0.23 -1.40
CA LEU A 140 -21.81 -0.48 -2.07
C LEU A 140 -21.58 -2.00 -2.06
N PHE A 141 -20.38 -2.46 -2.43
CA PHE A 141 -20.01 -3.88 -2.36
C PHE A 141 -20.19 -4.44 -0.94
N THR A 142 -19.72 -3.69 0.07
CA THR A 142 -19.82 -4.06 1.48
C THR A 142 -21.28 -4.13 1.94
N LEU A 143 -22.11 -3.18 1.49
CA LEU A 143 -23.54 -3.18 1.77
C LEU A 143 -24.25 -4.37 1.12
N CYS A 144 -23.93 -4.71 -0.13
CA CYS A 144 -24.47 -5.90 -0.80
C CYS A 144 -24.12 -7.18 -0.05
N LEU A 145 -22.88 -7.30 0.44
CA LEU A 145 -22.45 -8.44 1.25
C LEU A 145 -23.26 -8.54 2.54
N PHE A 146 -23.38 -7.45 3.32
CA PHE A 146 -24.16 -7.47 4.56
C PHE A 146 -25.66 -7.61 4.32
N ALA A 147 -26.21 -7.08 3.23
CA ALA A 147 -27.61 -7.30 2.86
C ALA A 147 -27.87 -8.79 2.54
N GLY A 148 -27.00 -9.41 1.74
CA GLY A 148 -27.08 -10.86 1.46
C GLY A 148 -26.92 -11.69 2.74
N SER A 149 -26.05 -11.25 3.64
CA SER A 149 -25.83 -11.86 4.96
C SER A 149 -27.11 -11.91 5.81
N VAL A 150 -27.83 -10.79 5.86
CA VAL A 150 -29.11 -10.70 6.58
C VAL A 150 -30.15 -11.63 5.95
N VAL A 151 -30.26 -11.65 4.62
CA VAL A 151 -31.23 -12.52 3.93
C VAL A 151 -30.92 -14.00 4.12
N ALA A 152 -29.63 -14.36 4.17
CA ALA A 152 -29.18 -15.74 4.31
C ALA A 152 -29.46 -16.35 5.70
N VAL A 153 -29.34 -15.55 6.77
CA VAL A 153 -29.32 -16.05 8.17
C VAL A 153 -30.51 -15.60 9.01
N ALA A 154 -31.16 -14.47 8.69
CA ALA A 154 -32.23 -13.94 9.55
C ALA A 154 -33.54 -14.73 9.41
N HIS A 155 -34.05 -15.20 10.56
CA HIS A 155 -35.34 -15.87 10.68
C HIS A 155 -36.23 -15.12 11.68
N GLY A 156 -37.39 -14.63 11.22
CA GLY A 156 -38.33 -13.85 12.04
C GLY A 156 -38.09 -12.33 12.04
N GLY A 157 -39.13 -11.57 12.38
CA GLY A 157 -39.12 -10.09 12.27
C GLY A 157 -38.06 -9.41 13.13
N ALA A 158 -37.83 -9.91 14.35
CA ALA A 158 -36.80 -9.37 15.24
C ALA A 158 -35.38 -9.56 14.67
N ALA A 159 -35.08 -10.71 14.08
CA ALA A 159 -33.79 -11.00 13.46
C ALA A 159 -33.53 -10.11 12.24
N TYR A 160 -34.55 -9.79 11.44
CA TYR A 160 -34.42 -8.84 10.34
C TYR A 160 -34.10 -7.41 10.84
N VAL A 161 -34.78 -6.94 11.88
CA VAL A 161 -34.50 -5.62 12.46
C VAL A 161 -33.07 -5.56 12.99
N VAL A 162 -32.66 -6.57 13.77
CA VAL A 162 -31.30 -6.70 14.30
C VAL A 162 -30.27 -6.79 13.16
N GLY A 163 -30.57 -7.56 12.12
CA GLY A 163 -29.71 -7.72 10.95
C GLY A 163 -29.53 -6.43 10.16
N VAL A 164 -30.59 -5.65 9.93
CA VAL A 164 -30.50 -4.36 9.23
C VAL A 164 -29.65 -3.36 10.05
N VAL A 165 -29.91 -3.27 11.36
CA VAL A 165 -29.12 -2.41 12.25
C VAL A 165 -27.66 -2.87 12.31
N GLY A 166 -27.43 -4.17 12.42
CA GLY A 166 -26.10 -4.79 12.42
C GLY A 166 -25.33 -4.54 11.13
N ALA A 167 -25.98 -4.66 9.97
CA ALA A 167 -25.39 -4.40 8.66
C ALA A 167 -24.94 -2.93 8.52
N VAL A 168 -25.76 -1.98 8.97
CA VAL A 168 -25.41 -0.55 8.97
C VAL A 168 -24.22 -0.29 9.90
N LEU A 169 -24.24 -0.83 11.12
CA LEU A 169 -23.14 -0.69 12.07
C LEU A 169 -21.85 -1.31 11.53
N ALA A 170 -21.91 -2.51 10.95
CA ALA A 170 -20.79 -3.22 10.37
C ALA A 170 -20.15 -2.42 9.22
N LEU A 171 -20.97 -1.88 8.31
CA LEU A 171 -20.52 -1.00 7.24
C LEU A 171 -19.80 0.24 7.80
N LEU A 172 -20.39 0.90 8.79
CA LEU A 172 -19.79 2.08 9.43
C LEU A 172 -18.46 1.75 10.10
N VAL A 173 -18.35 0.59 10.76
CA VAL A 173 -17.10 0.10 11.36
C VAL A 173 -16.05 -0.12 10.28
N CYS A 174 -16.36 -0.84 9.20
CA CYS A 174 -15.43 -1.08 8.09
C CYS A 174 -14.88 0.23 7.49
N VAL A 175 -15.78 1.16 7.16
CA VAL A 175 -15.39 2.45 6.55
C VAL A 175 -14.59 3.30 7.54
N THR A 176 -15.02 3.36 8.80
CA THR A 176 -14.29 4.14 9.82
C THR A 176 -12.92 3.53 10.11
N LEU A 177 -12.82 2.20 10.17
CA LEU A 177 -11.57 1.47 10.34
C LEU A 177 -10.58 1.81 9.23
N ALA A 178 -11.01 1.77 7.97
CA ALA A 178 -10.18 2.14 6.83
C ALA A 178 -9.65 3.58 6.92
N ARG A 179 -10.50 4.53 7.32
CA ARG A 179 -10.09 5.95 7.46
C ARG A 179 -9.20 6.19 8.69
N ALA A 180 -9.45 5.49 9.79
CA ALA A 180 -8.62 5.54 10.98
C ALA A 180 -7.22 4.98 10.70
N VAL A 181 -7.13 3.84 10.01
CA VAL A 181 -5.86 3.23 9.59
C VAL A 181 -5.13 4.11 8.58
N ALA A 182 -5.82 4.66 7.58
CA ALA A 182 -5.22 5.61 6.64
C ALA A 182 -4.62 6.83 7.35
N ALA A 183 -5.36 7.45 8.27
CA ALA A 183 -4.89 8.60 9.05
C ALA A 183 -3.73 8.24 10.00
N ALA A 184 -3.76 7.05 10.60
CA ALA A 184 -2.67 6.56 11.43
C ALA A 184 -1.40 6.31 10.58
N ASN A 185 -1.54 5.71 9.40
CA ASN A 185 -0.45 5.42 8.48
C ASN A 185 0.26 6.71 8.02
N VAL A 186 -0.52 7.71 7.61
CA VAL A 186 -0.04 9.08 7.30
C VAL A 186 0.78 9.63 8.48
N ARG A 187 0.22 9.62 9.69
CA ARG A 187 0.90 10.13 10.88
C ARG A 187 2.20 9.39 11.20
N LEU A 188 2.19 8.07 11.10
CA LEU A 188 3.38 7.22 11.29
C LEU A 188 4.47 7.59 10.30
N LEU A 189 4.12 7.87 9.04
CA LEU A 189 5.10 8.21 8.02
C LEU A 189 5.63 9.65 8.13
N THR A 190 4.85 10.62 8.65
CA THR A 190 5.33 11.99 8.92
C THR A 190 6.12 12.19 10.21
N SER A 191 5.95 11.33 11.22
CA SER A 191 6.55 11.58 12.54
C SER A 191 8.00 11.12 12.62
N ARG A 192 8.87 11.91 13.30
CA ARG A 192 10.27 11.52 13.56
C ARG A 192 10.40 10.16 14.26
N ARG A 193 9.48 9.81 15.18
CA ARG A 193 9.36 8.49 15.85
C ARG A 193 8.61 7.45 15.01
N GLY A 194 7.77 7.89 14.09
CA GLY A 194 7.03 6.99 13.21
C GLY A 194 7.89 6.39 12.09
N ARG A 195 9.10 6.94 11.87
CA ARG A 195 10.15 6.41 10.99
C ARG A 195 10.64 4.99 11.32
N ASP A 196 10.49 4.55 12.56
CA ASP A 196 10.73 3.16 12.98
C ASP A 196 9.44 2.33 13.03
N LEU A 197 8.27 2.97 13.09
CA LEU A 197 6.98 2.32 13.00
C LEU A 197 6.46 2.16 11.56
N ALA A 198 7.06 2.81 10.57
CA ALA A 198 6.85 2.55 9.14
C ALA A 198 7.27 1.11 8.76
N VAL A 199 8.21 0.55 9.53
CA VAL A 199 8.54 -0.88 9.50
C VAL A 199 7.35 -1.71 9.94
N LEU A 200 6.69 -1.27 11.01
CA LEU A 200 5.49 -1.91 11.55
C LEU A 200 4.33 -1.84 10.56
N SER A 201 4.17 -0.74 9.80
CA SER A 201 3.10 -0.66 8.78
C SER A 201 3.33 -1.67 7.66
N GLY A 202 4.55 -1.82 7.14
CA GLY A 202 4.86 -2.85 6.13
C GLY A 202 4.63 -4.28 6.64
N LEU A 203 4.95 -4.54 7.92
CA LEU A 203 4.68 -5.81 8.57
C LEU A 203 3.17 -6.08 8.76
N VAL A 204 2.42 -5.10 9.25
CA VAL A 204 0.96 -5.18 9.42
C VAL A 204 0.26 -5.38 8.08
N VAL A 205 0.75 -4.74 7.02
CA VAL A 205 0.30 -4.93 5.64
C VAL A 205 0.47 -6.38 5.19
N ALA A 206 1.67 -6.93 5.37
CA ALA A 206 2.00 -8.29 4.95
C ALA A 206 1.17 -9.33 5.71
N ILE A 207 1.09 -9.19 7.04
CA ILE A 207 0.27 -10.05 7.90
C ILE A 207 -1.20 -9.94 7.50
N GLY A 208 -1.73 -8.72 7.35
CA GLY A 208 -3.13 -8.50 6.98
C GLY A 208 -3.50 -9.07 5.61
N ALA A 209 -2.64 -8.92 4.60
CA ALA A 209 -2.82 -9.53 3.29
C ALA A 209 -2.85 -11.06 3.38
N GLN A 210 -1.99 -11.65 4.22
CA GLN A 210 -1.95 -13.08 4.41
C GLN A 210 -3.19 -13.59 5.15
N LEU A 211 -3.71 -12.86 6.14
CA LEU A 211 -4.99 -13.20 6.79
C LEU A 211 -6.15 -13.18 5.79
N VAL A 212 -6.21 -12.19 4.90
CA VAL A 212 -7.24 -12.13 3.86
C VAL A 212 -7.11 -13.31 2.89
N ASN A 213 -5.90 -13.61 2.45
CA ASN A 213 -5.63 -14.74 1.56
C ASN A 213 -5.99 -16.08 2.20
N PHE A 214 -5.61 -16.28 3.46
CA PHE A 214 -5.94 -17.47 4.25
C PHE A 214 -7.45 -17.63 4.41
N GLY A 215 -8.16 -16.55 4.77
CA GLY A 215 -9.61 -16.56 4.85
C GLY A 215 -10.24 -16.95 3.50
N ALA A 216 -9.79 -16.34 2.40
CA ALA A 216 -10.29 -16.65 1.06
C ALA A 216 -10.01 -18.11 0.64
N GLN A 217 -8.84 -18.67 0.97
CA GLN A 217 -8.51 -20.06 0.69
C GLN A 217 -9.38 -21.03 1.48
N ARG A 218 -9.56 -20.80 2.78
CA ARG A 218 -10.44 -21.62 3.65
C ARG A 218 -11.89 -21.59 3.17
N LEU A 219 -12.38 -20.44 2.71
CA LEU A 219 -13.70 -20.36 2.08
C LEU A 219 -13.81 -21.20 0.79
N GLY A 220 -12.72 -21.34 0.02
CA GLY A 220 -12.72 -22.03 -1.26
C GLY A 220 -12.47 -23.54 -1.18
N SER A 221 -11.81 -24.02 -0.13
CA SER A 221 -11.37 -25.43 -0.01
C SER A 221 -12.07 -26.24 1.08
N SER A 222 -12.64 -25.62 2.11
CA SER A 222 -13.25 -26.32 3.25
C SER A 222 -14.76 -26.43 3.11
N GLY A 223 -15.34 -27.55 3.56
CA GLY A 223 -16.78 -27.66 3.78
C GLY A 223 -17.24 -26.69 4.88
N LEU A 224 -18.48 -26.20 4.82
CA LEU A 224 -18.99 -25.14 5.70
C LEU A 224 -18.85 -25.46 7.20
N GLY A 225 -18.94 -26.74 7.60
CA GLY A 225 -18.82 -27.17 9.01
C GLY A 225 -17.40 -27.07 9.59
N GLU A 226 -16.35 -26.93 8.78
CA GLU A 226 -15.00 -26.67 9.31
C GLU A 226 -14.81 -25.21 9.75
N LEU A 227 -15.77 -24.33 9.43
CA LEU A 227 -15.69 -22.90 9.72
C LEU A 227 -16.22 -22.56 11.13
N ASP A 228 -16.98 -23.45 11.77
CA ASP A 228 -17.67 -23.17 13.03
C ASP A 228 -16.75 -22.78 14.19
N PRO A 229 -15.63 -23.50 14.47
CA PRO A 229 -14.78 -23.17 15.62
C PRO A 229 -14.14 -21.77 15.49
N VAL A 230 -13.84 -21.38 14.25
CA VAL A 230 -13.29 -20.05 13.95
C VAL A 230 -14.40 -19.00 14.04
N ALA A 231 -15.59 -19.30 13.52
CA ALA A 231 -16.73 -18.40 13.59
C ALA A 231 -17.14 -18.09 15.03
N ASP A 232 -17.09 -19.06 15.95
CA ASP A 232 -17.46 -18.86 17.36
C ASP A 232 -16.62 -17.79 18.06
N VAL A 233 -15.32 -17.77 17.77
CA VAL A 233 -14.42 -16.73 18.28
C VAL A 233 -14.66 -15.41 17.55
N LEU A 234 -14.81 -15.44 16.22
CA LEU A 234 -14.99 -14.25 15.39
C LEU A 234 -16.33 -13.53 15.63
N ARG A 235 -17.38 -14.23 16.09
CA ARG A 235 -18.68 -13.64 16.49
C ARG A 235 -18.58 -12.63 17.63
N TRP A 236 -17.44 -12.54 18.31
CA TRP A 236 -17.16 -11.53 19.34
C TRP A 236 -16.27 -10.38 18.85
N VAL A 237 -15.79 -10.44 17.60
CA VAL A 237 -14.88 -9.45 17.01
C VAL A 237 -15.67 -8.50 16.10
N PRO A 238 -15.66 -7.16 16.33
CA PRO A 238 -16.28 -6.21 15.41
C PRO A 238 -15.57 -6.20 14.06
N PRO A 239 -16.29 -6.14 12.93
CA PRO A 239 -17.73 -6.03 12.76
C PRO A 239 -18.48 -7.38 12.68
N ALA A 240 -17.78 -8.52 12.71
CA ALA A 240 -18.38 -9.85 12.64
C ALA A 240 -19.34 -10.13 13.81
N SER A 241 -19.18 -9.45 14.95
CA SER A 241 -20.14 -9.43 16.04
C SER A 241 -21.52 -8.88 15.66
N ALA A 242 -21.60 -7.87 14.80
CA ALA A 242 -22.88 -7.30 14.37
C ALA A 242 -23.70 -8.29 13.54
N VAL A 243 -22.97 -9.07 12.73
CA VAL A 243 -23.50 -10.15 11.92
C VAL A 243 -23.92 -11.33 12.81
N GLY A 244 -23.08 -11.75 13.76
CA GLY A 244 -23.43 -12.78 14.73
C GLY A 244 -24.59 -12.41 15.67
N ALA A 245 -24.97 -11.13 15.76
CA ALA A 245 -26.13 -10.70 16.55
C ALA A 245 -27.46 -11.09 15.90
N MET A 246 -27.55 -11.09 14.57
CA MET A 246 -28.81 -11.44 13.88
C MET A 246 -29.11 -12.94 14.00
N ASP A 247 -28.07 -13.76 14.00
CA ASP A 247 -28.15 -15.20 14.25
C ASP A 247 -28.66 -15.49 15.67
N ALA A 248 -28.05 -14.87 16.68
CA ALA A 248 -28.51 -14.95 18.06
C ALA A 248 -29.99 -14.49 18.23
N ALA A 249 -30.43 -13.50 17.44
CA ALA A 249 -31.82 -13.04 17.44
C ALA A 249 -32.77 -14.01 16.71
N SER A 250 -32.30 -14.73 15.68
CA SER A 250 -33.04 -15.82 15.03
C SER A 250 -33.29 -16.97 16.00
N ASP A 251 -32.33 -17.26 16.88
CA ASP A 251 -32.43 -18.31 17.91
C ASP A 251 -33.20 -17.88 19.18
N GLY A 252 -33.75 -16.66 19.20
CA GLY A 252 -34.49 -16.11 20.34
C GLY A 252 -33.61 -15.63 21.52
N SER A 253 -32.28 -15.66 21.39
CA SER A 253 -31.33 -15.21 22.42
C SER A 253 -31.09 -13.69 22.37
N TYR A 254 -32.14 -12.91 22.59
CA TYR A 254 -32.10 -11.44 22.45
C TYR A 254 -31.05 -10.74 23.31
N GLY A 255 -30.73 -11.27 24.50
CA GLY A 255 -29.67 -10.73 25.35
C GLY A 255 -28.28 -10.78 24.70
N VAL A 256 -27.96 -11.90 24.03
CA VAL A 256 -26.69 -12.07 23.31
C VAL A 256 -26.66 -11.20 22.06
N ALA A 257 -27.78 -11.10 21.34
CA ALA A 257 -27.91 -10.21 20.19
C ALA A 257 -27.65 -8.74 20.56
N VAL A 258 -28.24 -8.26 21.65
CA VAL A 258 -28.02 -6.90 22.16
C VAL A 258 -26.56 -6.70 22.60
N ALA A 259 -25.96 -7.66 23.30
CA ALA A 259 -24.56 -7.58 23.71
C ALA A 259 -23.60 -7.46 22.50
N ARG A 260 -23.81 -8.28 21.47
CA ARG A 260 -22.99 -8.27 20.24
C ARG A 260 -23.17 -6.99 19.41
N LEU A 261 -24.39 -6.45 19.34
CA LEU A 261 -24.64 -5.13 18.74
C LEU A 261 -23.98 -4.01 19.54
N ALA A 262 -24.12 -4.02 20.86
CA ALA A 262 -23.52 -3.02 21.75
C ALA A 262 -21.99 -3.01 21.64
N LEU A 263 -21.37 -4.19 21.55
CA LEU A 263 -19.94 -4.35 21.34
C LEU A 263 -19.48 -3.73 20.01
N THR A 264 -20.24 -3.94 18.94
CA THR A 264 -19.97 -3.31 17.63
C THR A 264 -20.12 -1.78 17.69
N ALA A 265 -21.18 -1.29 18.33
CA ALA A 265 -21.42 0.14 18.49
C ALA A 265 -20.32 0.81 19.33
N ALA A 266 -19.87 0.16 20.41
CA ALA A 266 -18.77 0.63 21.24
C ALA A 266 -17.45 0.71 20.43
N ALA A 267 -17.16 -0.30 19.62
CA ALA A 267 -16.01 -0.31 18.73
C ALA A 267 -16.06 0.83 17.69
N LEU A 268 -17.22 1.10 17.10
CA LEU A 268 -17.42 2.23 16.19
C LEU A 268 -17.13 3.57 16.88
N VAL A 269 -17.68 3.80 18.07
CA VAL A 269 -17.45 5.02 18.85
C VAL A 269 -15.97 5.19 19.19
N LEU A 270 -15.29 4.11 19.59
CA LEU A 270 -13.86 4.14 19.88
C LEU A 270 -13.04 4.47 18.63
N LEU A 271 -13.33 3.84 17.50
CA LEU A 271 -12.67 4.11 16.21
C LEU A 271 -12.85 5.57 15.77
N LEU A 272 -14.07 6.11 15.88
CA LEU A 272 -14.35 7.52 15.57
C LEU A 272 -13.54 8.46 16.47
N ARG A 273 -13.43 8.17 17.78
CA ARG A 273 -12.62 8.95 18.73
C ARG A 273 -11.13 8.88 18.39
N VAL A 274 -10.62 7.69 18.08
CA VAL A 274 -9.21 7.49 17.69
C VAL A 274 -8.90 8.25 16.40
N TRP A 275 -9.77 8.13 15.39
CA TRP A 275 -9.62 8.85 14.14
C TRP A 275 -9.66 10.38 14.34
N ALA A 276 -10.64 10.89 15.09
CA ALA A 276 -10.73 12.32 15.40
C ALA A 276 -9.48 12.84 16.12
N ARG A 277 -8.91 12.07 17.06
CA ARG A 277 -7.66 12.42 17.75
C ARG A 277 -6.47 12.43 16.80
N HIS A 278 -6.34 11.43 15.91
CA HIS A 278 -5.28 11.40 14.92
C HIS A 278 -5.38 12.58 13.95
N LEU A 279 -6.58 12.91 13.50
CA LEU A 279 -6.85 14.04 12.62
C LEU A 279 -6.52 15.37 13.30
N THR A 280 -6.98 15.56 14.54
CA THR A 280 -6.67 16.78 15.32
C THR A 280 -5.17 16.95 15.47
N ARG A 281 -4.45 15.89 15.85
CA ARG A 281 -2.99 15.93 15.98
C ARG A 281 -2.28 16.18 14.65
N LEU A 282 -2.78 15.66 13.53
CA LEU A 282 -2.24 15.94 12.21
C LEU A 282 -2.43 17.41 11.81
N MET A 283 -3.56 18.02 12.18
CA MET A 283 -3.86 19.42 11.87
C MET A 283 -3.15 20.42 12.80
N THR A 284 -2.80 20.02 14.02
CA THR A 284 -2.20 20.90 15.04
C THR A 284 -0.72 20.67 15.29
N ALA A 285 -0.15 19.55 14.84
CA ALA A 285 1.28 19.30 14.99
C ALA A 285 2.06 20.10 13.93
N PRO A 286 3.13 20.81 14.31
CA PRO A 286 4.04 21.42 13.35
C PRO A 286 4.60 20.35 12.42
N ASP A 287 4.63 20.61 11.12
CA ASP A 287 5.36 19.78 10.17
C ASP A 287 6.82 19.68 10.64
N GLY A 288 7.28 18.46 10.94
CA GLY A 288 8.64 18.23 11.44
C GLY A 288 9.75 18.59 10.43
N SER A 289 9.36 19.01 9.21
CA SER A 289 10.19 19.53 8.13
C SER A 289 10.42 21.04 8.19
N THR A 290 9.59 21.82 8.89
CA THR A 290 9.73 23.29 9.00
C THR A 290 10.42 23.75 10.28
N VAL A 291 10.63 22.86 11.25
CA VAL A 291 11.58 23.13 12.33
C VAL A 291 12.97 22.95 11.73
N GLU A 292 13.57 24.08 11.33
CA GLU A 292 15.01 24.21 11.10
C GLU A 292 15.72 23.36 12.14
N GLY A 293 16.44 22.34 11.66
CA GLY A 293 17.34 21.61 12.52
C GLY A 293 18.27 22.64 13.15
N ASP A 294 18.31 22.65 14.48
CA ASP A 294 19.39 23.23 15.26
C ASP A 294 20.68 23.05 14.45
N THR A 295 21.25 24.18 14.01
CA THR A 295 22.53 24.25 13.30
C THR A 295 23.63 23.95 14.30
N GLY A 296 23.52 22.80 14.98
CA GLY A 296 24.57 22.21 15.76
C GLY A 296 25.76 22.07 14.84
N ALA A 297 26.78 22.86 15.13
CA ALA A 297 27.99 23.06 14.36
C ALA A 297 28.33 21.81 13.55
N ALA A 298 28.52 21.99 12.24
CA ALA A 298 29.01 20.98 11.32
C ALA A 298 30.34 20.43 11.85
N ARG A 299 30.26 19.46 12.75
CA ARG A 299 31.39 18.61 13.11
C ARG A 299 31.67 17.88 11.82
N GLU A 300 32.79 18.25 11.20
CA GLU A 300 33.52 17.45 10.22
C GLU A 300 33.71 16.06 10.83
N ARG A 301 32.70 15.23 10.67
CA ARG A 301 32.82 13.80 10.89
C ARG A 301 33.58 13.33 9.66
N GLY A 302 34.91 13.26 9.81
CA GLY A 302 35.75 12.45 8.93
C GLY A 302 35.10 11.08 8.73
N SER A 303 35.37 10.43 7.60
CA SER A 303 34.74 9.20 7.09
C SER A 303 34.87 7.93 7.98
N ALA A 304 35.03 8.08 9.29
CA ALA A 304 35.28 7.07 10.30
C ALA A 304 34.05 6.21 10.67
N GLY A 305 33.37 5.64 9.67
CA GLY A 305 32.27 4.69 9.84
C GLY A 305 32.39 3.48 8.90
N ALA A 306 31.29 2.73 8.74
CA ALA A 306 31.20 1.59 7.83
C ALA A 306 31.56 1.93 6.35
N ALA A 307 31.58 3.22 6.01
CA ALA A 307 32.06 3.75 4.73
C ALA A 307 33.51 3.36 4.39
N ARG A 308 34.36 3.05 5.39
CA ARG A 308 35.73 2.56 5.17
C ARG A 308 35.81 1.20 4.47
N TRP A 309 34.74 0.41 4.52
CA TRP A 309 34.67 -0.92 3.89
C TRP A 309 34.17 -0.84 2.44
N LEU A 310 33.75 0.33 1.97
CA LEU A 310 33.31 0.53 0.60
C LEU A 310 34.52 0.75 -0.34
N PRO A 311 34.42 0.34 -1.61
CA PRO A 311 35.50 0.54 -2.58
C PRO A 311 35.90 2.02 -2.72
N ALA A 312 37.19 2.32 -2.81
CA ALA A 312 37.64 3.70 -3.02
C ALA A 312 37.11 4.30 -4.34
N GLY A 313 36.96 5.63 -4.37
CA GLY A 313 36.58 6.40 -5.56
C GLY A 313 35.06 6.53 -5.79
N ARG A 314 34.67 6.71 -7.05
CA ARG A 314 33.28 6.99 -7.45
C ARG A 314 32.29 5.89 -7.07
N THR A 315 32.73 4.63 -7.11
CA THR A 315 31.83 3.50 -6.83
C THR A 315 31.42 3.47 -5.36
N GLY A 316 32.37 3.61 -4.43
CA GLY A 316 32.04 3.63 -3.00
C GLY A 316 31.25 4.85 -2.58
N THR A 317 31.55 6.03 -3.13
CA THR A 317 30.79 7.26 -2.83
C THR A 317 29.33 7.16 -3.29
N THR A 318 29.06 6.64 -4.49
CA THR A 318 27.70 6.37 -4.95
C THR A 318 27.03 5.28 -4.11
N MET A 319 27.74 4.19 -3.77
CA MET A 319 27.19 3.14 -2.90
C MET A 319 26.79 3.70 -1.53
N GLU A 320 27.66 4.50 -0.92
CA GLU A 320 27.41 5.09 0.38
C GLU A 320 26.19 6.02 0.33
N ARG A 321 26.07 6.85 -0.71
CA ARG A 321 24.89 7.70 -0.90
C ARG A 321 23.61 6.87 -0.97
N THR A 322 23.60 5.81 -1.79
CA THR A 322 22.43 4.92 -1.92
C THR A 322 22.08 4.27 -0.58
N LEU A 323 23.07 3.73 0.14
CA LEU A 323 22.85 3.15 1.48
C LEU A 323 22.32 4.17 2.49
N ARG A 324 22.84 5.41 2.44
CA ARG A 324 22.33 6.50 3.29
C ARG A 324 20.88 6.84 2.95
N TYR A 325 20.45 6.81 1.69
CA TYR A 325 19.04 7.00 1.33
C TYR A 325 18.16 5.87 1.86
N VAL A 326 18.60 4.61 1.77
CA VAL A 326 17.86 3.48 2.37
C VAL A 326 17.60 3.69 3.87
N TRP A 327 18.55 4.31 4.59
CA TRP A 327 18.40 4.54 6.02
C TRP A 327 17.73 5.87 6.39
N ARG A 328 18.03 6.95 5.67
CA ARG A 328 17.65 8.32 6.04
C ARG A 328 16.39 8.81 5.34
N ASP A 329 16.12 8.38 4.11
CA ASP A 329 14.91 8.77 3.39
C ASP A 329 13.72 7.90 3.82
N PRO A 330 12.65 8.45 4.41
CA PRO A 330 11.50 7.68 4.87
C PRO A 330 10.80 6.90 3.76
N LYS A 331 10.70 7.44 2.55
CA LYS A 331 10.00 6.78 1.43
C LYS A 331 10.78 5.58 0.97
N THR A 332 12.07 5.75 0.74
CA THR A 332 12.98 4.66 0.38
C THR A 332 13.01 3.61 1.50
N LYS A 333 13.20 4.01 2.77
CA LYS A 333 13.19 3.07 3.92
C LYS A 333 11.89 2.26 3.98
N ALA A 334 10.73 2.89 3.85
CA ALA A 334 9.42 2.21 3.89
C ALA A 334 9.27 1.21 2.73
N ALA A 335 9.69 1.57 1.52
CA ALA A 335 9.66 0.68 0.36
C ALA A 335 10.55 -0.57 0.59
N TRP A 336 11.78 -0.36 1.05
CA TRP A 336 12.71 -1.45 1.36
C TRP A 336 12.19 -2.39 2.42
N VAL A 337 11.69 -1.83 3.53
CA VAL A 337 11.19 -2.64 4.64
C VAL A 337 9.93 -3.40 4.25
N THR A 338 9.04 -2.80 3.46
CA THR A 338 7.87 -3.49 2.94
C THR A 338 8.28 -4.65 2.04
N SER A 339 9.24 -4.45 1.15
CA SER A 339 9.78 -5.51 0.28
C SER A 339 10.49 -6.62 1.05
N LEU A 340 11.22 -6.30 2.13
CA LEU A 340 11.78 -7.28 3.06
C LEU A 340 10.67 -8.04 3.80
N ALA A 341 9.74 -7.35 4.46
CA ALA A 341 8.69 -8.01 5.24
C ALA A 341 7.83 -8.94 4.38
N ILE A 342 7.33 -8.45 3.23
CA ILE A 342 6.51 -9.25 2.31
C ILE A 342 7.34 -10.37 1.68
N GLY A 343 8.58 -10.09 1.29
CA GLY A 343 9.49 -11.08 0.71
C GLY A 343 9.83 -12.23 1.67
N LEU A 344 9.77 -12.01 2.99
CA LEU A 344 9.98 -13.04 4.02
C LEU A 344 8.69 -13.78 4.34
N ILE A 345 7.61 -13.04 4.56
CA ILE A 345 6.34 -13.59 5.07
C ILE A 345 5.72 -14.55 4.07
N VAL A 346 5.70 -14.20 2.78
CA VAL A 346 5.04 -15.03 1.76
C VAL A 346 5.68 -16.42 1.68
N PRO A 347 7.01 -16.59 1.50
CA PRO A 347 7.61 -17.92 1.44
C PRO A 347 7.51 -18.70 2.76
N VAL A 348 7.79 -18.04 3.90
CA VAL A 348 7.81 -18.68 5.22
C VAL A 348 6.43 -19.15 5.64
N PHE A 349 5.40 -18.33 5.43
CA PHE A 349 4.03 -18.68 5.79
C PHE A 349 3.46 -19.78 4.90
N ASN A 350 3.84 -19.82 3.61
CA ASN A 350 3.46 -20.93 2.74
C ASN A 350 4.19 -22.24 3.13
N ALA A 351 5.48 -22.16 3.46
CA ALA A 351 6.24 -23.31 3.97
C ALA A 351 5.63 -23.85 5.27
N TRP A 352 5.25 -22.97 6.20
CA TRP A 352 4.61 -23.35 7.47
C TRP A 352 3.26 -24.07 7.29
N GLN A 353 2.49 -23.72 6.26
CA GLN A 353 1.21 -24.37 5.95
C GLN A 353 1.36 -25.76 5.29
N GLY A 354 2.58 -26.19 4.96
CA GLY A 354 2.81 -27.45 4.24
C GLY A 354 2.38 -27.42 2.77
N THR A 355 1.90 -26.28 2.25
CA THR A 355 1.57 -26.06 0.82
C THR A 355 2.71 -25.36 0.07
N GLY A 356 3.78 -24.98 0.77
CA GLY A 356 4.90 -24.23 0.20
C GLY A 356 5.84 -25.07 -0.64
N SER A 357 6.14 -24.59 -1.86
CA SER A 357 7.32 -24.99 -2.61
C SER A 357 8.53 -24.14 -2.23
N VAL A 358 9.74 -24.72 -2.24
CA VAL A 358 11.00 -23.97 -2.04
C VAL A 358 11.15 -22.84 -3.07
N TYR A 359 10.56 -22.97 -4.26
CA TYR A 359 10.57 -21.94 -5.29
C TYR A 359 9.85 -20.65 -4.89
N PHE A 360 8.96 -20.67 -3.90
CA PHE A 360 8.36 -19.44 -3.38
C PHE A 360 9.42 -18.50 -2.79
N ALA A 361 10.57 -19.00 -2.33
CA ALA A 361 11.65 -18.15 -1.84
C ALA A 361 12.20 -17.19 -2.91
N CYS A 362 12.09 -17.53 -4.20
CA CYS A 362 12.44 -16.62 -5.30
C CYS A 362 11.62 -15.32 -5.29
N PHE A 363 10.44 -15.33 -4.67
CA PHE A 363 9.61 -14.15 -4.48
C PHE A 363 10.33 -13.06 -3.68
N ALA A 364 11.17 -13.45 -2.70
CA ALA A 364 11.98 -12.53 -1.92
C ALA A 364 12.98 -11.75 -2.79
N ALA A 365 13.64 -12.44 -3.73
CA ALA A 365 14.54 -11.83 -4.70
C ALA A 365 13.78 -10.92 -5.68
N GLY A 366 12.58 -11.31 -6.10
CA GLY A 366 11.70 -10.48 -6.93
C GLY A 366 11.33 -9.17 -6.25
N MET A 367 10.82 -9.24 -5.01
CA MET A 367 10.38 -8.05 -4.24
C MET A 367 11.51 -7.05 -4.03
N LEU A 368 12.72 -7.51 -3.70
CA LEU A 368 13.87 -6.63 -3.57
C LEU A 368 14.46 -6.18 -4.91
N GLY A 369 14.35 -6.99 -5.96
CA GLY A 369 14.73 -6.62 -7.32
C GLY A 369 13.93 -5.42 -7.85
N ILE A 370 12.68 -5.24 -7.40
CA ILE A 370 11.85 -4.07 -7.75
C ILE A 370 12.51 -2.76 -7.31
N GLN A 371 13.37 -2.77 -6.28
CA GLN A 371 14.06 -1.56 -5.83
C GLN A 371 15.01 -0.97 -6.89
N MET A 372 15.45 -1.76 -7.88
CA MET A 372 16.28 -1.27 -9.00
C MET A 372 15.49 -0.45 -10.04
N TYR A 373 14.16 -0.47 -9.98
CA TYR A 373 13.35 0.31 -10.89
C TYR A 373 13.31 1.77 -10.46
N ASN A 374 13.43 2.67 -11.45
CA ASN A 374 13.38 4.12 -11.26
C ASN A 374 14.42 4.68 -10.26
N GLN A 375 15.67 4.21 -10.36
CA GLN A 375 16.80 4.66 -9.54
C GLN A 375 17.04 6.16 -9.61
N PHE A 376 16.85 6.77 -10.79
CA PHE A 376 17.01 8.22 -10.95
C PHE A 376 15.85 9.01 -10.35
N GLY A 377 14.64 8.44 -10.34
CA GLY A 377 13.49 9.07 -9.70
C GLY A 377 13.59 9.09 -8.17
N GLN A 378 14.31 8.14 -7.57
CA GLN A 378 14.61 8.15 -6.13
C GLN A 378 15.47 9.35 -5.72
N ASP A 379 16.33 9.84 -6.62
CA ASP A 379 17.14 11.03 -6.36
C ASP A 379 16.34 12.33 -6.54
N THR A 380 15.15 12.28 -7.16
CA THR A 380 14.29 13.44 -7.45
C THR A 380 15.06 14.61 -8.11
N SER A 381 14.82 15.86 -7.70
CA SER A 381 15.55 17.02 -8.21
C SER A 381 17.04 17.01 -7.89
N ALA A 382 17.46 16.36 -6.79
CA ALA A 382 18.87 16.25 -6.39
C ALA A 382 19.73 15.44 -7.38
N PHE A 383 19.11 14.75 -8.33
CA PHE A 383 19.79 14.07 -9.44
C PHE A 383 20.69 15.02 -10.25
N TRP A 384 20.42 16.33 -10.27
CA TRP A 384 21.26 17.30 -11.00
C TRP A 384 22.74 17.21 -10.58
N MET A 385 23.03 17.01 -9.30
CA MET A 385 24.41 16.86 -8.80
C MET A 385 25.11 15.64 -9.38
N VAL A 386 24.37 14.55 -9.59
CA VAL A 386 24.88 13.31 -10.18
C VAL A 386 25.02 13.46 -11.69
N ALA A 387 24.08 14.16 -12.32
CA ALA A 387 24.11 14.40 -13.76
C ALA A 387 25.36 15.18 -14.16
N MET A 388 25.76 16.19 -13.37
CA MET A 388 26.97 16.99 -13.60
C MET A 388 28.27 16.18 -13.53
N THR A 389 28.28 15.03 -12.85
CA THR A 389 29.47 14.17 -12.77
C THR A 389 29.53 13.13 -13.88
N ILE A 390 28.51 12.99 -14.73
CA ILE A 390 28.48 11.99 -15.81
C ILE A 390 28.79 12.68 -17.14
N SER A 391 30.04 12.59 -17.59
CA SER A 391 30.48 13.13 -18.88
C SER A 391 30.61 12.06 -19.98
N SER A 392 30.69 10.78 -19.61
CA SER A 392 30.89 9.68 -20.55
C SER A 392 29.96 8.48 -20.29
N THR A 393 29.86 7.59 -21.28
CA THR A 393 29.16 6.30 -21.15
C THR A 393 29.82 5.42 -20.07
N ARG A 394 31.13 5.53 -19.89
CA ARG A 394 31.88 4.83 -18.84
C ARG A 394 31.47 5.33 -17.45
N ASP A 395 31.31 6.64 -17.29
CA ASP A 395 30.86 7.22 -16.01
C ASP A 395 29.43 6.80 -15.67
N ALA A 396 28.54 6.78 -16.65
CA ALA A 396 27.18 6.28 -16.49
C ALA A 396 27.17 4.79 -16.09
N TYR A 397 28.04 3.97 -16.70
CA TYR A 397 28.20 2.56 -16.33
C TYR A 397 28.67 2.39 -14.88
N VAL A 398 29.67 3.18 -14.45
CA VAL A 398 30.19 3.12 -13.09
C VAL A 398 29.13 3.54 -12.07
N GLU A 399 28.35 4.58 -12.37
CA GLU A 399 27.23 5.03 -11.53
C GLU A 399 26.15 3.93 -11.39
N LEU A 400 25.68 3.36 -12.50
CA LEU A 400 24.68 2.30 -12.49
C LEU A 400 25.20 1.04 -11.78
N ARG A 401 26.45 0.67 -12.01
CA ARG A 401 27.11 -0.45 -11.34
C ARG A 401 27.21 -0.23 -9.83
N ALA A 402 27.56 0.98 -9.39
CA ALA A 402 27.62 1.31 -7.98
C ALA A 402 26.25 1.18 -7.30
N ARG A 403 25.18 1.64 -7.95
CA ARG A 403 23.81 1.45 -7.47
C ARG A 403 23.42 -0.03 -7.40
N ALA A 404 23.70 -0.80 -8.45
CA ALA A 404 23.44 -2.24 -8.45
C ALA A 404 24.20 -2.98 -7.34
N LEU A 405 25.47 -2.62 -7.09
CA LEU A 405 26.27 -3.20 -6.00
C LEU A 405 25.72 -2.83 -4.62
N ALA A 406 25.29 -1.58 -4.42
CA ALA A 406 24.63 -1.15 -3.19
C ALA A 406 23.35 -1.96 -2.91
N LEU A 407 22.56 -2.26 -3.95
CA LEU A 407 21.41 -3.14 -3.83
C LEU A 407 21.84 -4.56 -3.48
N LEU A 408 22.74 -5.15 -4.28
CA LEU A 408 23.22 -6.53 -4.10
C LEU A 408 23.77 -6.79 -2.69
N LEU A 409 24.42 -5.81 -2.07
CA LEU A 409 24.93 -5.91 -0.70
C LEU A 409 23.85 -6.26 0.32
N ILE A 410 22.59 -5.85 0.09
CA ILE A 410 21.44 -6.15 0.94
C ILE A 410 20.64 -7.31 0.37
N THR A 411 20.35 -7.29 -0.93
CA THR A 411 19.41 -8.20 -1.57
C THR A 411 19.94 -9.62 -1.69
N LEU A 412 21.23 -9.80 -1.97
CA LEU A 412 21.87 -11.10 -2.13
C LEU A 412 21.90 -11.91 -0.80
N PRO A 413 22.42 -11.38 0.33
CA PRO A 413 22.41 -12.12 1.58
C PRO A 413 21.00 -12.36 2.09
N TYR A 414 20.09 -11.41 1.89
CA TYR A 414 18.70 -11.56 2.27
C TYR A 414 17.97 -12.65 1.47
N ALA A 415 18.09 -12.66 0.13
CA ALA A 415 17.48 -13.71 -0.69
C ALA A 415 18.03 -15.09 -0.32
N THR A 416 19.35 -15.18 -0.05
CA THR A 416 19.98 -16.42 0.42
C THR A 416 19.40 -16.87 1.76
N LEU A 417 19.26 -15.96 2.73
CA LEU A 417 18.67 -16.23 4.04
C LEU A 417 17.24 -16.75 3.92
N VAL A 418 16.39 -16.09 3.12
CA VAL A 418 14.99 -16.51 2.95
C VAL A 418 14.90 -17.88 2.29
N THR A 419 15.72 -18.15 1.27
CA THR A 419 15.75 -19.47 0.62
C THR A 419 16.20 -20.56 1.58
N VAL A 420 17.30 -20.35 2.31
CA VAL A 420 17.79 -21.31 3.33
C VAL A 420 16.74 -21.56 4.41
N LEU A 421 16.09 -20.50 4.92
CA LEU A 421 15.05 -20.62 5.93
C LEU A 421 13.85 -21.42 5.41
N THR A 422 13.39 -21.11 4.19
CA THR A 422 12.25 -21.79 3.55
C THR A 422 12.58 -23.27 3.34
N THR A 423 13.77 -23.60 2.84
CA THR A 423 14.25 -24.98 2.69
C THR A 423 14.33 -25.69 4.05
N ALA A 424 14.87 -25.04 5.09
CA ALA A 424 14.98 -25.62 6.42
C ALA A 424 13.62 -25.98 7.02
N MET A 425 12.60 -25.13 6.81
CA MET A 425 11.23 -25.38 7.26
C MET A 425 10.55 -26.52 6.50
N LEU A 426 10.86 -26.68 5.21
CA LEU A 426 10.32 -27.76 4.38
C LEU A 426 11.07 -29.09 4.56
N GLY A 427 12.24 -29.08 5.19
CA GLY A 427 13.08 -30.27 5.41
C GLY A 427 13.80 -30.79 4.15
N ASP A 428 13.64 -30.12 3.01
CA ASP A 428 14.18 -30.59 1.72
C ASP A 428 15.48 -29.87 1.33
N TRP A 429 16.57 -30.24 1.98
CA TRP A 429 17.90 -29.67 1.72
C TRP A 429 18.46 -29.97 0.33
N ARG A 430 17.89 -30.94 -0.40
CA ARG A 430 18.37 -31.33 -1.73
C ARG A 430 18.04 -30.27 -2.78
N THR A 431 16.92 -29.56 -2.63
CA THR A 431 16.46 -28.52 -3.55
C THR A 431 17.05 -27.14 -3.27
N LEU A 432 17.81 -26.96 -2.19
CA LEU A 432 18.43 -25.68 -1.83
C LEU A 432 19.34 -25.10 -2.94
N PRO A 433 20.28 -25.85 -3.54
CA PRO A 433 21.17 -25.29 -4.56
C PRO A 433 20.43 -24.81 -5.80
N GLU A 434 19.38 -25.55 -6.18
CA GLU A 434 18.51 -25.21 -7.29
C GLU A 434 17.73 -23.92 -7.03
N ALA A 435 17.07 -23.82 -5.87
CA ALA A 435 16.28 -22.66 -5.51
C ALA A 435 17.15 -21.40 -5.40
N LEU A 436 18.35 -21.52 -4.84
CA LEU A 436 19.33 -20.42 -4.81
C LEU A 436 19.80 -20.03 -6.21
N GLY A 437 20.07 -21.00 -7.09
CA GLY A 437 20.43 -20.75 -8.49
C GLY A 437 19.35 -19.95 -9.24
N LEU A 438 18.09 -20.38 -9.14
CA LEU A 438 16.95 -19.68 -9.71
C LEU A 438 16.77 -18.28 -9.10
N SER A 439 16.91 -18.16 -7.78
CA SER A 439 16.79 -16.88 -7.07
C SER A 439 17.87 -15.88 -7.52
N PHE A 440 19.11 -16.33 -7.74
CA PHE A 440 20.20 -15.47 -8.22
C PHE A 440 20.04 -15.10 -9.70
N ALA A 441 19.56 -16.03 -10.53
CA ALA A 441 19.21 -15.72 -11.91
C ALA A 441 18.11 -14.66 -11.99
N LEU A 442 17.06 -14.79 -11.16
CA LEU A 442 15.97 -13.82 -11.07
C LEU A 442 16.42 -12.46 -10.55
N LEU A 443 17.24 -12.44 -9.50
CA LEU A 443 17.80 -11.19 -8.98
C LEU A 443 18.62 -10.47 -10.07
N GLY A 444 19.46 -11.20 -10.80
CA GLY A 444 20.26 -10.63 -11.89
C GLY A 444 19.42 -10.12 -13.06
N ALA A 445 18.37 -10.85 -13.43
CA ALA A 445 17.42 -10.43 -14.46
C ALA A 445 16.69 -9.13 -14.05
N MET A 446 16.22 -9.05 -12.80
CA MET A 446 15.56 -7.86 -12.25
C MET A 446 16.49 -6.64 -12.17
N LEU A 447 17.77 -6.84 -11.83
CA LEU A 447 18.76 -5.77 -11.85
C LEU A 447 19.01 -5.26 -13.28
N ALA A 448 19.07 -6.16 -14.25
CA ALA A 448 19.28 -5.83 -15.65
C ALA A 448 18.10 -5.04 -16.24
N THR A 449 16.88 -5.52 -16.05
CA THR A 449 15.66 -4.85 -16.52
C THR A 449 15.40 -3.56 -15.75
N GLY A 450 15.67 -3.52 -14.45
CA GLY A 450 15.58 -2.31 -13.61
C GLY A 450 16.53 -1.21 -14.09
N ALA A 451 17.81 -1.54 -14.35
CA ALA A 451 18.78 -0.58 -14.88
C ALA A 451 18.35 -0.01 -16.23
N TRP A 452 17.84 -0.85 -17.13
CA TRP A 452 17.41 -0.45 -18.45
C TRP A 452 16.14 0.42 -18.41
N THR A 453 15.13 -0.02 -17.65
CA THR A 453 13.87 0.71 -17.51
C THR A 453 14.04 2.03 -16.77
N SER A 454 14.91 2.09 -15.75
CA SER A 454 15.24 3.34 -15.05
C SER A 454 15.79 4.41 -16.01
N ALA A 455 16.59 4.01 -17.02
CA ALA A 455 17.10 4.94 -18.02
C ALA A 455 16.06 5.27 -19.12
N ARG A 456 15.17 4.32 -19.45
CA ARG A 456 14.21 4.47 -20.57
C ARG A 456 12.92 5.18 -20.19
N PHE A 457 12.43 4.92 -18.97
CA PHE A 457 11.16 5.38 -18.43
C PHE A 457 11.34 5.96 -17.01
N PRO A 458 12.21 6.98 -16.83
CA PRO A 458 12.31 7.68 -15.55
C PRO A 458 10.97 8.36 -15.24
N TYR A 459 10.55 8.29 -13.99
CA TYR A 459 9.37 9.01 -13.49
C TYR A 459 9.69 9.69 -12.17
N SER A 460 9.04 10.81 -11.90
CA SER A 460 9.28 11.58 -10.68
C SER A 460 8.53 10.99 -9.50
N ILE A 461 9.19 11.08 -8.35
CA ILE A 461 8.64 10.75 -7.04
C ILE A 461 8.43 12.11 -6.34
N PRO A 462 7.20 12.63 -6.25
CA PRO A 462 6.94 13.94 -5.64
C PRO A 462 7.51 14.00 -4.23
N GLN A 463 8.22 15.08 -3.89
CA GLN A 463 8.72 15.29 -2.53
C GLN A 463 7.56 15.64 -1.59
N GLU A 464 6.58 16.39 -2.11
CA GLU A 464 5.38 16.81 -1.39
C GLU A 464 4.29 15.72 -1.41
N GLY A 465 3.87 15.28 -0.23
CA GLY A 465 2.82 14.28 -0.05
C GLY A 465 3.28 12.82 -0.24
N TYR A 466 2.36 11.88 -0.02
CA TYR A 466 2.65 10.43 0.06
C TYR A 466 2.68 9.70 -1.29
N LYS A 467 2.94 10.41 -2.39
CA LYS A 467 2.93 9.81 -3.72
C LYS A 467 4.29 9.18 -4.03
N ASN A 468 4.25 7.95 -4.56
CA ASN A 468 5.42 7.24 -5.09
C ASN A 468 5.60 7.48 -6.60
N VAL A 469 4.61 8.09 -7.25
CA VAL A 469 4.62 8.43 -8.68
C VAL A 469 3.90 9.75 -8.87
N ALA A 470 4.45 10.66 -9.66
CA ALA A 470 3.79 11.92 -9.94
C ALA A 470 2.45 11.73 -10.68
N PRO A 471 1.45 12.61 -10.41
CA PRO A 471 0.16 12.57 -11.11
C PRO A 471 0.34 12.57 -12.64
N GLY A 472 -0.34 11.64 -13.31
CA GLY A 472 -0.24 11.47 -14.78
C GLY A 472 0.88 10.52 -15.24
N GLN A 473 1.83 10.16 -14.38
CA GLN A 473 2.93 9.22 -14.71
C GLN A 473 2.68 7.78 -14.24
N VAL A 474 1.51 7.48 -13.65
CA VAL A 474 1.16 6.14 -13.16
C VAL A 474 1.27 5.08 -14.27
N GLY A 475 0.82 5.38 -15.49
CA GLY A 475 0.94 4.44 -16.61
C GLY A 475 2.39 4.11 -16.97
N LEU A 476 3.29 5.12 -16.91
CA LEU A 476 4.72 4.92 -17.12
C LEU A 476 5.33 4.04 -16.03
N ALA A 477 4.98 4.29 -14.76
CA ALA A 477 5.44 3.48 -13.63
C ALA A 477 4.96 2.02 -13.73
N TRP A 478 3.68 1.80 -14.08
CA TRP A 478 3.12 0.46 -14.27
C TRP A 478 3.80 -0.28 -15.43
N ILE A 479 3.93 0.35 -16.60
CA ILE A 479 4.61 -0.26 -17.75
C ILE A 479 6.08 -0.55 -17.41
N SER A 480 6.76 0.35 -16.69
CA SER A 480 8.14 0.14 -16.28
C SER A 480 8.29 -1.06 -15.33
N ILE A 481 7.46 -1.15 -14.29
CA ILE A 481 7.55 -2.20 -13.27
C ILE A 481 7.04 -3.53 -13.83
N PHE A 482 5.82 -3.59 -14.34
CA PHE A 482 5.23 -4.84 -14.84
C PHE A 482 5.90 -5.32 -16.13
N GLY A 483 6.20 -4.41 -17.05
CA GLY A 483 6.94 -4.75 -18.27
C GLY A 483 8.35 -5.24 -17.95
N GLY A 484 9.01 -4.63 -16.96
CA GLY A 484 10.31 -5.10 -16.50
C GLY A 484 10.27 -6.43 -15.75
N MET A 485 9.25 -6.67 -14.93
CA MET A 485 9.03 -7.96 -14.26
C MET A 485 8.75 -9.07 -15.27
N ALA A 486 7.88 -8.82 -16.26
CA ALA A 486 7.64 -9.75 -17.36
C ALA A 486 8.93 -10.01 -18.16
N GLY A 487 9.70 -8.95 -18.46
CA GLY A 487 11.01 -9.07 -19.09
C GLY A 487 12.00 -9.89 -18.27
N ALA A 488 12.03 -9.70 -16.94
CA ALA A 488 12.89 -10.46 -16.05
C ALA A 488 12.48 -11.93 -16.00
N ALA A 489 11.18 -12.23 -15.93
CA ALA A 489 10.67 -13.59 -16.00
C ALA A 489 11.05 -14.29 -17.31
N LEU A 490 10.95 -13.59 -18.45
CA LEU A 490 11.40 -14.09 -19.75
C LEU A 490 12.92 -14.33 -19.79
N LEU A 491 13.72 -13.43 -19.22
CA LEU A 491 15.16 -13.60 -19.10
C LEU A 491 15.52 -14.77 -18.17
N CYS A 492 14.69 -15.11 -17.19
CA CYS A 492 14.87 -16.29 -16.35
C CYS A 492 14.44 -17.60 -17.01
N ALA A 493 13.69 -17.55 -18.11
CA ALA A 493 13.15 -18.73 -18.77
C ALA A 493 14.20 -19.80 -19.12
N PRO A 494 15.43 -19.49 -19.57
CA PRO A 494 16.45 -20.51 -19.85
C PRO A 494 16.87 -21.31 -18.61
N VAL A 495 16.98 -20.65 -17.45
CA VAL A 495 17.34 -21.32 -16.19
C VAL A 495 16.16 -22.16 -15.71
N ILE A 496 14.93 -21.65 -15.82
CA ILE A 496 13.71 -22.41 -15.50
C ILE A 496 13.53 -23.62 -16.43
N ALA A 497 13.83 -23.48 -17.73
CA ALA A 497 13.78 -24.58 -18.67
C ALA A 497 14.82 -25.65 -18.33
N LEU A 498 16.03 -25.23 -17.94
CA LEU A 498 17.08 -26.13 -17.48
C LEU A 498 16.66 -26.88 -16.20
N THR A 499 16.06 -26.20 -15.23
CA THR A 499 15.56 -26.86 -14.00
C THR A 499 14.48 -27.89 -14.31
N VAL A 500 13.50 -27.53 -15.15
CA VAL A 500 12.43 -28.45 -15.56
C VAL A 500 12.99 -29.65 -16.32
N TRP A 501 13.95 -29.43 -17.23
CA TRP A 501 14.58 -30.50 -18.01
C TRP A 501 15.35 -31.49 -17.12
N LEU A 502 16.11 -31.00 -16.13
CA LEU A 502 16.84 -31.86 -15.19
C LEU A 502 15.90 -32.73 -14.34
N HIS A 503 14.73 -32.21 -13.97
CA HIS A 503 13.70 -32.97 -13.26
C HIS A 503 13.03 -34.01 -14.15
N ALA A 504 12.66 -33.63 -15.37
CA ALA A 504 12.03 -34.52 -16.33
C ALA A 504 12.96 -35.69 -16.75
N GLY A 505 14.27 -35.44 -16.82
CA GLY A 505 15.27 -36.45 -17.17
C GLY A 505 15.73 -37.36 -16.02
N GLY A 506 15.16 -37.24 -14.82
CA GLY A 506 15.58 -38.03 -13.65
C GLY A 506 17.01 -37.72 -13.14
N ALA A 507 17.61 -36.64 -13.63
CA ALA A 507 19.01 -36.26 -13.39
C ALA A 507 19.17 -35.37 -12.14
N GLY A 508 18.35 -35.59 -11.10
CA GLY A 508 18.31 -34.75 -9.88
C GLY A 508 19.66 -34.62 -9.16
N GLY A 509 20.60 -35.56 -9.36
CA GLY A 509 21.97 -35.47 -8.85
C GLY A 509 22.78 -34.26 -9.37
N TRP A 510 22.39 -33.73 -10.53
CA TRP A 510 23.00 -32.56 -11.17
C TRP A 510 22.38 -31.23 -10.70
N ALA A 511 21.32 -31.26 -9.89
CA ALA A 511 20.65 -30.04 -9.38
C ALA A 511 21.60 -29.12 -8.60
N ARG A 512 22.69 -29.67 -8.03
CA ARG A 512 23.76 -28.90 -7.37
C ARG A 512 24.46 -27.90 -8.29
N LEU A 513 24.49 -28.16 -9.60
CA LEU A 513 25.10 -27.26 -10.60
C LEU A 513 24.21 -26.08 -10.97
N LEU A 514 22.93 -26.10 -10.61
CA LEU A 514 22.03 -24.97 -10.86
C LEU A 514 22.44 -23.73 -10.05
N LEU A 515 23.04 -23.90 -8.87
CA LEU A 515 23.57 -22.79 -8.08
C LEU A 515 24.65 -22.00 -8.85
N PRO A 516 25.79 -22.59 -9.25
CA PRO A 516 26.81 -21.85 -9.98
C PRO A 516 26.31 -21.38 -11.35
N VAL A 517 25.49 -22.17 -12.07
CA VAL A 517 24.92 -21.76 -13.35
C VAL A 517 24.03 -20.53 -13.18
N GLY A 518 23.11 -20.54 -12.22
CA GLY A 518 22.21 -19.43 -11.93
C GLY A 518 22.94 -18.18 -11.45
N ALA A 519 23.98 -18.34 -10.62
CA ALA A 519 24.83 -17.24 -10.16
C ALA A 519 25.59 -16.58 -11.32
N VAL A 520 26.25 -17.38 -12.17
CA VAL A 520 26.99 -16.88 -13.35
C VAL A 520 26.05 -16.23 -14.34
N TYR A 521 24.90 -16.86 -14.60
CA TYR A 521 23.88 -16.33 -15.52
C TYR A 521 23.30 -15.00 -15.01
N GLY A 522 22.92 -14.92 -13.73
CA GLY A 522 22.43 -13.69 -13.11
C GLY A 522 23.48 -12.57 -13.13
N ALA A 523 24.74 -12.88 -12.85
CA ALA A 523 25.84 -11.92 -12.93
C ALA A 523 26.06 -11.44 -14.37
N ALA A 524 26.05 -12.34 -15.35
CA ALA A 524 26.19 -12.00 -16.77
C ALA A 524 25.05 -11.11 -17.25
N LEU A 525 23.80 -11.44 -16.90
CA LEU A 525 22.63 -10.60 -17.21
C LEU A 525 22.76 -9.22 -16.60
N THR A 526 23.16 -9.11 -15.33
CA THR A 526 23.34 -7.83 -14.64
C THR A 526 24.39 -6.98 -15.36
N LEU A 527 25.55 -7.56 -15.65
CA LEU A 527 26.64 -6.86 -16.35
C LEU A 527 26.22 -6.40 -17.75
N LEU A 528 25.53 -7.26 -18.49
CA LEU A 528 25.01 -6.95 -19.82
C LEU A 528 23.97 -5.82 -19.76
N GLY A 529 23.00 -5.92 -18.85
CA GLY A 529 21.96 -4.91 -18.64
C GLY A 529 22.55 -3.54 -18.31
N LEU A 530 23.55 -3.49 -17.42
CA LEU A 530 24.27 -2.26 -17.08
C LEU A 530 25.03 -1.69 -18.28
N ARG A 531 25.72 -2.54 -19.07
CA ARG A 531 26.44 -2.11 -20.29
C ARG A 531 25.49 -1.59 -21.37
N LEU A 532 24.29 -2.16 -21.49
CA LEU A 532 23.27 -1.73 -22.45
C LEU A 532 22.53 -0.45 -22.00
N ALA A 533 22.39 -0.24 -20.69
CA ALA A 533 21.74 0.93 -20.11
C ALA A 533 22.65 2.17 -20.08
N ALA A 534 23.96 1.99 -19.91
CA ALA A 534 24.91 3.09 -19.72
C ALA A 534 24.98 4.09 -20.91
N PRO A 535 25.07 3.66 -22.18
CA PRO A 535 25.07 4.60 -23.31
C PRO A 535 23.79 5.42 -23.42
N ARG A 536 22.65 4.80 -23.12
CA ARG A 536 21.35 5.47 -23.13
C ARG A 536 21.24 6.49 -22.00
N THR A 537 21.71 6.12 -20.81
CA THR A 537 21.73 7.02 -19.65
C THR A 537 22.57 8.26 -19.96
N ALA A 538 23.79 8.08 -20.48
CA ALA A 538 24.67 9.20 -20.84
C ALA A 538 24.07 10.12 -21.92
N ARG A 539 23.36 9.56 -22.91
CA ARG A 539 22.73 10.35 -23.98
C ARG A 539 21.46 11.08 -23.55
N ARG A 540 20.80 10.64 -22.47
CA ARG A 540 19.49 11.14 -22.03
C ARG A 540 19.51 11.84 -20.68
N LEU A 541 20.69 12.26 -20.21
CA LEU A 541 20.86 12.92 -18.92
C LEU A 541 19.91 14.12 -18.73
N PRO A 542 19.78 15.06 -19.70
CA PRO A 542 18.86 16.19 -19.58
C PRO A 542 17.39 15.76 -19.50
N GLU A 543 16.98 14.78 -20.30
CA GLU A 543 15.60 14.27 -20.31
C GLU A 543 15.27 13.51 -19.03
N ILE A 544 16.23 12.73 -18.50
CA ILE A 544 16.09 12.06 -17.21
C ILE A 544 15.93 13.12 -16.12
N LEU A 545 16.80 14.13 -16.07
CA LEU A 545 16.73 15.21 -15.09
C LEU A 545 15.39 15.95 -15.16
N THR A 546 14.92 16.27 -16.36
CA THR A 546 13.62 16.92 -16.58
C THR A 546 12.46 16.03 -16.13
N ALA A 547 12.54 14.72 -16.36
CA ALA A 547 11.50 13.78 -15.94
C ALA A 547 11.41 13.65 -14.42
N VAL A 548 12.55 13.60 -13.73
CA VAL A 548 12.60 13.38 -12.26
C VAL A 548 12.43 14.66 -11.45
N SER A 549 12.61 15.84 -12.06
CA SER A 549 12.38 17.15 -11.44
C SER A 549 10.95 17.67 -11.58
N ARG A 550 10.08 17.00 -12.34
CA ARG A 550 8.66 17.37 -12.46
C ARG A 550 7.88 16.92 -11.22
N GLY A 551 7.67 17.81 -10.27
CA GLY A 551 6.89 17.57 -9.04
C GLY A 551 7.57 18.25 -7.88
#